data_AF-A0A0Q5MXE9-F1
#
_entry.id   AF-A0A0Q5MXE9-F1
#
_cell.length_a   1.000
_cell.length_b   1.000
_cell.length_c   1.000
_cell.angle_alpha   90.00
_cell.angle_beta   90.00
_cell.angle_gamma   90.00
#
_symmetry.space_group_name_H-M   'P 1'
#
loop_
_entity.id
_entity.type
_entity.pdbx_description
1 polymer ?
#
loop_
_entity_poly.entity_id
_entity_poly.type
_entity_poly.pdbx_seq_one_letter_code
_entity_poly.pdbx_strand_id
1 'polypeptide(L)'
;MRTSPVQPATPSAGATQPPGQPFTLYASAGRVLCSNKRDKLVDLGILEAGGGEGAGEGAWRYQLDGDDTIAASGFPSADEALADLAGAMTFLFLDGQFTALADVGEGGRPELADATQIHITLDPLGHGSPAIAADV
;
A
#
# COMPACT_ATOMS: atom_id res chain seq x y z
N MET A 1 54.84 -16.61 27.13
CA MET A 1 53.46 -17.14 27.00
C MET A 1 52.63 -16.08 26.29
N ARG A 2 52.28 -16.28 25.02
CA ARG A 2 51.46 -15.36 24.21
C ARG A 2 50.08 -16.01 24.08
N THR A 3 49.10 -15.50 24.83
CA THR A 3 47.70 -15.95 24.74
C THR A 3 46.97 -15.17 23.65
N SER A 4 46.19 -15.91 22.87
CA SER A 4 45.52 -15.55 21.62
C SER A 4 44.64 -14.30 21.66
N PRO A 5 44.53 -13.54 20.56
CA PRO A 5 43.41 -12.61 20.39
C PRO A 5 42.13 -13.41 20.12
N VAL A 6 41.12 -13.15 20.95
CA VAL A 6 39.72 -13.48 20.67
C VAL A 6 39.29 -12.74 19.40
N GLN A 7 38.88 -13.49 18.38
CA GLN A 7 38.24 -12.91 17.20
C GLN A 7 36.87 -12.36 17.61
N PRO A 8 36.46 -11.15 17.19
CA PRO A 8 35.09 -10.72 17.32
C PRO A 8 34.22 -11.60 16.40
N ALA A 9 33.17 -12.19 16.98
CA ALA A 9 32.11 -12.85 16.22
C ALA A 9 31.50 -11.82 15.25
N THR A 10 31.65 -12.08 13.96
CA THR A 10 30.79 -11.51 12.92
C THR A 10 29.35 -11.94 13.20
N PRO A 11 28.39 -11.03 13.43
CA PRO A 11 27.00 -11.40 13.18
C PRO A 11 26.87 -11.67 11.68
N SER A 12 26.45 -12.89 11.37
CA SER A 12 26.20 -13.43 10.04
C SER A 12 25.49 -12.44 9.13
N ALA A 13 25.94 -12.46 7.87
CA ALA A 13 25.26 -11.98 6.68
C ALA A 13 23.80 -11.59 6.92
N GLY A 14 23.53 -10.29 6.83
CA GLY A 14 22.17 -9.78 6.69
C GLY A 14 21.47 -10.62 5.63
N ALA A 15 20.37 -11.24 6.02
CA ALA A 15 19.47 -11.84 5.06
C ALA A 15 19.15 -10.73 4.05
N THR A 16 19.64 -10.87 2.83
CA THR A 16 19.22 -10.02 1.72
C THR A 16 17.74 -10.30 1.54
N GLN A 17 16.90 -9.57 2.29
CA GLN A 17 15.48 -9.50 2.00
C GLN A 17 15.39 -9.12 0.53
N PRO A 18 14.61 -9.85 -0.29
CA PRO A 18 14.43 -9.48 -1.68
C PRO A 18 14.04 -8.00 -1.72
N PRO A 19 14.59 -7.20 -2.66
CA PRO A 19 14.28 -5.79 -2.71
C PRO A 19 12.76 -5.65 -2.82
N GLY A 20 12.15 -5.05 -1.80
CA GLY A 20 10.70 -4.89 -1.76
C GLY A 20 10.23 -4.16 -3.02
N GLN A 21 9.07 -4.56 -3.53
CA GLN A 21 8.54 -3.99 -4.75
C GLN A 21 7.80 -2.68 -4.43
N PRO A 22 8.14 -1.57 -5.11
CA PRO A 22 7.45 -0.31 -4.92
C PRO A 22 6.08 -0.34 -5.60
N PHE A 23 5.09 0.20 -4.90
CA PHE A 23 3.76 0.47 -5.39
C PHE A 23 3.33 1.86 -4.94
N THR A 24 2.47 2.50 -5.74
CA THR A 24 1.84 3.77 -5.37
C THR A 24 0.35 3.57 -5.29
N LEU A 25 -0.23 3.89 -4.13
CA LEU A 25 -1.66 3.97 -3.95
C LEU A 25 -2.12 5.41 -4.18
N TYR A 26 -3.25 5.57 -4.87
CA TYR A 26 -3.87 6.86 -5.14
C TYR A 26 -5.33 6.82 -4.68
N ALA A 27 -5.77 7.89 -4.04
CA ALA A 27 -7.18 8.19 -3.82
C ALA A 27 -7.61 9.24 -4.84
N SER A 28 -8.39 8.85 -5.84
CA SER A 28 -8.89 9.78 -6.85
C SER A 28 -10.33 9.47 -7.20
N ALA A 29 -11.16 10.50 -7.32
CA ALA A 29 -12.57 10.41 -7.73
C ALA A 29 -13.41 9.32 -7.00
N GLY A 30 -13.19 9.14 -5.69
CA GLY A 30 -13.90 8.12 -4.91
C GLY A 30 -13.37 6.70 -5.07
N ARG A 31 -12.22 6.53 -5.72
CA ARG A 31 -11.58 5.24 -6.01
C ARG A 31 -10.22 5.12 -5.37
N VAL A 32 -9.85 3.88 -5.07
CA VAL A 32 -8.46 3.51 -4.77
C VAL A 32 -7.84 2.95 -6.02
N LEU A 33 -6.80 3.60 -6.51
CA LEU A 33 -6.01 3.13 -7.65
C LEU A 33 -4.63 2.70 -7.16
N CYS A 34 -4.04 1.71 -7.81
CA CYS A 34 -2.68 1.28 -7.52
C CYS A 34 -1.84 1.19 -8.78
N SER A 35 -0.68 1.83 -8.74
CA SER A 35 0.35 1.71 -9.77
C SER A 35 1.50 0.84 -9.28
N ASN A 36 1.99 -0.05 -10.15
CA ASN A 36 3.21 -0.81 -9.90
C ASN A 36 4.42 -0.20 -10.65
N LYS A 37 5.61 -0.80 -10.45
CA LYS A 37 6.85 -0.40 -11.14
C LYS A 37 6.82 -0.48 -12.68
N ARG A 38 5.83 -1.17 -13.26
CA ARG A 38 5.64 -1.29 -14.72
C ARG A 38 4.72 -0.18 -15.26
N ASP A 39 4.37 0.80 -14.42
CA ASP A 39 3.41 1.87 -14.69
C ASP A 39 1.98 1.39 -15.01
N LYS A 40 1.70 0.08 -14.79
CA LYS A 40 0.35 -0.47 -14.87
C LYS A 40 -0.47 0.10 -13.72
N LEU A 41 -1.66 0.61 -14.02
CA LEU A 41 -2.59 1.15 -13.04
C LEU A 41 -3.81 0.25 -12.95
N VAL A 42 -4.20 -0.16 -11.74
CA VAL A 42 -5.41 -0.96 -11.50
C VAL A 42 -6.33 -0.24 -10.52
N ASP A 43 -7.64 -0.40 -10.72
CA ASP A 43 -8.65 0.03 -9.75
C ASP A 43 -8.82 -1.05 -8.70
N LEU A 44 -8.46 -0.75 -7.46
CA LEU A 44 -8.54 -1.71 -6.36
C LEU A 44 -9.91 -1.71 -5.70
N GLY A 45 -10.74 -0.70 -5.95
CA GLY A 45 -12.04 -0.53 -5.34
C GLY A 45 -12.36 0.92 -5.00
N ILE A 46 -13.21 1.09 -3.99
CA ILE A 46 -13.88 2.34 -3.63
C ILE A 46 -13.22 2.93 -2.38
N LEU A 47 -13.01 4.25 -2.39
CA LEU A 47 -12.64 5.03 -1.20
C LEU A 47 -13.47 6.30 -1.19
N GLU A 48 -14.41 6.36 -0.26
CA GLU A 48 -15.37 7.46 -0.18
C GLU A 48 -15.50 7.96 1.26
N ALA A 49 -15.81 9.24 1.39
CA ALA A 49 -16.26 9.79 2.66
C ALA A 49 -17.64 9.16 2.99
N GLY A 50 -17.66 8.29 3.99
CA GLY A 50 -18.86 7.61 4.48
C GLY A 50 -19.69 8.54 5.36
N GLY A 51 -20.74 9.11 4.79
CA GLY A 51 -21.91 9.61 5.51
C GLY A 51 -23.02 8.56 5.48
N GLY A 52 -22.84 7.43 6.16
CA GLY A 52 -23.92 6.48 6.42
C GLY A 52 -24.58 6.79 7.76
N GLU A 53 -25.88 6.58 7.90
CA GLU A 53 -26.62 6.80 9.16
C GLU A 53 -25.94 6.05 10.33
N GLY A 54 -25.23 6.79 11.18
CA GLY A 54 -24.50 6.26 12.34
C GLY A 54 -22.97 6.35 12.27
N ALA A 55 -22.38 6.61 11.10
CA ALA A 55 -20.99 7.05 10.99
C ALA A 55 -20.97 8.58 11.12
N GLY A 56 -20.14 9.10 12.02
CA GLY A 56 -20.00 10.55 12.20
C GLY A 56 -19.71 11.23 10.84
N GLU A 57 -20.33 12.38 10.60
CA GLU A 57 -20.12 13.19 9.40
C GLU A 57 -18.60 13.35 9.15
N GLY A 58 -18.12 12.87 8.00
CA GLY A 58 -16.72 12.99 7.57
C GLY A 58 -15.83 11.76 7.75
N ALA A 59 -16.37 10.62 8.20
CA ALA A 59 -15.57 9.39 8.32
C ALA A 59 -15.33 8.72 6.95
N TRP A 60 -14.08 8.65 6.49
CA TRP A 60 -13.69 7.91 5.29
C TRP A 60 -13.82 6.40 5.49
N ARG A 61 -14.16 5.71 4.40
CA ARG A 61 -14.27 4.25 4.30
C ARG A 61 -13.73 3.76 2.98
N TYR A 62 -13.17 2.57 2.98
CA TYR A 62 -12.72 1.90 1.75
C TYR A 62 -13.29 0.49 1.63
N GLN A 63 -13.50 0.08 0.38
CA GLN A 63 -13.95 -1.25 0.00
C GLN A 63 -13.10 -1.71 -1.19
N LEU A 64 -12.57 -2.93 -1.11
CA LEU A 64 -11.75 -3.51 -2.16
C LEU A 64 -12.61 -4.38 -3.07
N ASP A 65 -12.37 -4.33 -4.39
CA ASP A 65 -13.18 -5.05 -5.40
C ASP A 65 -13.17 -6.59 -5.20
N GLY A 66 -12.21 -7.10 -4.42
CA GLY A 66 -12.12 -8.51 -4.06
C GLY A 66 -13.17 -9.00 -3.04
N ASP A 67 -13.88 -8.09 -2.35
CA ASP A 67 -14.91 -8.44 -1.37
C ASP A 67 -16.04 -7.39 -1.37
N ASP A 68 -17.31 -7.82 -1.39
CA ASP A 68 -18.46 -6.91 -1.37
C ASP A 68 -18.64 -6.21 0.00
N THR A 69 -17.79 -6.52 0.98
CA THR A 69 -17.80 -5.95 2.32
C THR A 69 -16.87 -4.73 2.43
N ILE A 70 -17.33 -3.71 3.17
CA ILE A 70 -16.47 -2.60 3.61
C ILE A 70 -15.27 -3.18 4.37
N ALA A 71 -14.07 -2.94 3.85
CA ALA A 71 -12.85 -3.48 4.43
C ALA A 71 -12.46 -2.71 5.71
N ALA A 72 -12.59 -1.38 5.71
CA ALA A 72 -12.53 -0.57 6.93
C ALA A 72 -13.23 0.80 6.77
N SER A 73 -13.57 1.42 7.90
CA SER A 73 -14.26 2.72 7.97
C SER A 73 -13.93 3.45 9.27
N GLY A 74 -14.20 4.75 9.33
CA GLY A 74 -14.01 5.56 10.55
C GLY A 74 -12.77 6.44 10.52
N PHE A 75 -12.13 6.58 9.37
CA PHE A 75 -10.91 7.39 9.24
C PHE A 75 -11.26 8.88 9.12
N PRO A 76 -10.52 9.79 9.76
CA PRO A 76 -10.81 11.21 9.70
C PRO A 76 -10.46 11.84 8.34
N SER A 77 -9.60 11.20 7.54
CA SER A 77 -9.14 11.69 6.24
C SER A 77 -8.85 10.55 5.25
N ALA A 78 -8.79 10.89 3.96
CA ALA A 78 -8.43 9.95 2.89
C ALA A 78 -7.00 9.40 3.02
N ASP A 79 -6.06 10.22 3.52
CA ASP A 79 -4.69 9.79 3.76
C ASP A 79 -4.60 8.71 4.86
N GLU A 80 -5.31 8.87 5.98
CA GLU A 80 -5.36 7.86 7.04
C GLU A 80 -6.01 6.56 6.56
N ALA A 81 -7.08 6.66 5.76
CA ALA A 81 -7.71 5.50 5.15
C ALA A 81 -6.76 4.76 4.18
N LEU A 82 -6.00 5.51 3.37
CA LEU A 82 -4.98 4.94 2.48
C LEU A 82 -3.80 4.34 3.26
N ALA A 83 -3.40 4.94 4.38
CA ALA A 83 -2.31 4.46 5.22
C ALA A 83 -2.68 3.15 5.93
N ASP A 84 -3.92 3.04 6.41
CA ASP A 84 -4.47 1.80 6.95
C ASP A 84 -4.54 0.71 5.88
N LEU A 85 -5.09 1.05 4.71
CA LEU A 85 -5.14 0.14 3.57
C LEU A 85 -3.73 -0.36 3.19
N ALA A 86 -2.76 0.54 3.10
CA ALA A 86 -1.36 0.22 2.84
C ALA A 86 -0.79 -0.80 3.84
N GLY A 87 -1.14 -0.69 5.13
CA GLY A 87 -0.73 -1.63 6.18
C GLY A 87 -1.43 -2.98 6.10
N ALA A 88 -2.67 -3.02 5.62
CA ALA A 88 -3.44 -4.26 5.42
C ALA A 88 -3.05 -5.01 4.13
N MET A 89 -2.37 -4.35 3.20
CA MET A 89 -2.01 -4.90 1.90
C MET A 89 -0.77 -5.78 1.91
N THR A 90 -0.80 -6.84 1.09
CA THR A 90 0.34 -7.74 0.88
C THR A 90 0.75 -7.76 -0.59
N PHE A 91 2.02 -8.11 -0.84
CA PHE A 91 2.51 -8.26 -2.21
C PHE A 91 1.67 -9.26 -3.01
N LEU A 92 1.31 -10.41 -2.42
CA LEU A 92 0.51 -11.44 -3.09
C LEU A 92 -0.88 -10.95 -3.46
N PHE A 93 -1.51 -10.16 -2.60
CA PHE A 93 -2.79 -9.53 -2.91
C PHE A 93 -2.66 -8.62 -4.14
N LEU A 94 -1.71 -7.69 -4.13
CA LEU A 94 -1.50 -6.78 -5.25
C LEU A 94 -1.12 -7.52 -6.53
N ASP A 95 -0.20 -8.47 -6.48
CA ASP A 95 0.22 -9.26 -7.65
C ASP A 95 -0.97 -10.03 -8.27
N GLY A 96 -1.86 -10.56 -7.42
CA GLY A 96 -3.13 -11.14 -7.83
C GLY A 96 -4.04 -10.14 -8.54
N GLN A 97 -4.23 -8.94 -7.97
CA GLN A 97 -5.03 -7.86 -8.58
C GLN A 97 -4.42 -7.40 -9.91
N PHE A 98 -3.10 -7.20 -9.99
CA PHE A 98 -2.42 -6.83 -11.23
C PHE A 98 -2.49 -7.91 -12.31
N THR A 99 -2.72 -9.17 -11.93
CA THR A 99 -2.93 -10.28 -12.88
C THR A 99 -4.40 -10.36 -13.32
N ALA A 100 -5.34 -10.13 -12.41
CA ALA A 100 -6.78 -10.26 -12.64
C ALA A 100 -7.41 -9.03 -13.31
N LEU A 101 -6.95 -7.83 -12.95
CA LEU A 101 -7.56 -6.57 -13.35
C LEU A 101 -6.92 -6.00 -14.62
N ALA A 102 -7.76 -5.33 -15.41
CA ALA A 102 -7.33 -4.57 -16.57
C ALA A 102 -6.51 -3.35 -16.15
N ASP A 103 -5.62 -2.90 -17.04
CA ASP A 103 -4.92 -1.64 -16.85
C ASP A 103 -5.88 -0.48 -17.15
N VAL A 104 -6.28 0.26 -16.11
CA VAL A 104 -7.17 1.43 -16.26
C VAL A 104 -6.41 2.64 -16.81
N GLY A 105 -5.08 2.58 -16.90
CA GLY A 105 -4.24 3.59 -17.54
C GLY A 105 -4.21 3.49 -19.08
N GLU A 106 -4.46 2.31 -19.65
CA GLU A 106 -4.28 2.04 -21.09
C GLU A 106 -5.29 2.77 -22.01
N GLY A 107 -6.38 3.30 -21.45
CA GLY A 107 -7.42 4.06 -22.18
C GLY A 107 -7.44 5.58 -21.92
N GLY A 108 -6.54 6.08 -21.06
CA GLY A 108 -6.57 7.45 -20.57
C GLY A 108 -6.40 7.47 -19.06
N ARG A 109 -5.15 7.67 -18.60
CA ARG A 109 -4.83 7.71 -17.17
C ARG A 109 -5.66 8.81 -16.49
N PRO A 110 -6.38 8.50 -15.40
CA PRO A 110 -7.08 9.52 -14.64
C PRO A 110 -6.12 10.61 -14.16
N GLU A 111 -6.65 11.80 -13.88
CA GLU A 111 -5.84 12.88 -13.33
C GLU A 111 -5.44 12.53 -11.89
N LEU A 112 -4.17 12.13 -11.73
CA LEU A 112 -3.58 11.73 -10.45
C LEU A 112 -2.64 12.79 -9.88
N ALA A 113 -2.40 13.90 -10.59
CA ALA A 113 -1.41 14.91 -10.21
C ALA A 113 -1.73 15.58 -8.86
N ASP A 114 -3.01 15.81 -8.58
CA ASP A 114 -3.51 16.40 -7.34
C ASP A 114 -4.18 15.36 -6.40
N ALA A 115 -4.11 14.08 -6.76
CA ALA A 115 -4.71 13.00 -5.96
C ALA A 115 -3.86 12.71 -4.71
N THR A 116 -4.52 12.39 -3.59
CA THR A 116 -3.81 11.90 -2.41
C THR A 116 -3.13 10.58 -2.74
N GLN A 117 -1.82 10.49 -2.52
CA GLN A 117 -1.04 9.30 -2.85
C GLN A 117 -0.10 8.88 -1.73
N ILE A 118 0.10 7.58 -1.59
CA ILE A 118 1.07 6.99 -0.65
C ILE A 118 1.94 6.00 -1.39
N HIS A 119 3.25 6.09 -1.15
CA HIS A 119 4.23 5.14 -1.67
C HIS A 119 4.46 4.04 -0.65
N ILE A 120 4.32 2.79 -1.09
CA ILE A 120 4.55 1.62 -0.26
C ILE A 120 5.55 0.70 -0.92
N THR A 121 6.35 0.03 -0.10
CA THR A 121 7.29 -0.99 -0.55
C THR A 121 6.87 -2.30 0.10
N LEU A 122 6.41 -3.26 -0.71
CA LEU A 122 5.95 -4.55 -0.20
C LEU A 122 6.99 -5.63 -0.48
N ASP A 123 7.35 -6.37 0.56
CA ASP A 123 8.24 -7.50 0.43
C ASP A 123 7.47 -8.72 -0.13
N PRO A 124 7.97 -9.37 -1.20
CA PRO A 124 7.31 -10.53 -1.80
C PRO A 124 7.27 -11.78 -0.90
N LEU A 125 8.02 -11.81 0.21
CA LEU A 125 7.98 -12.86 1.23
C LEU A 125 7.03 -12.53 2.39
N GLY A 126 6.25 -11.44 2.31
CA GLY A 126 5.09 -11.20 3.19
C GLY A 126 5.32 -10.25 4.36
N HIS A 127 6.47 -9.57 4.45
CA HIS A 127 6.71 -8.55 5.47
C HIS A 127 6.45 -7.15 4.90
N GLY A 128 5.19 -6.71 4.90
CA GLY A 128 4.85 -5.32 4.62
C GLY A 128 5.42 -4.41 5.72
N SER A 129 6.44 -3.61 5.40
CA SER A 129 6.87 -2.52 6.27
C SER A 129 6.31 -1.23 5.68
N PRO A 130 5.38 -0.53 6.34
CA PRO A 130 4.95 0.78 5.87
C PRO A 130 6.16 1.73 5.94
N ALA A 131 6.70 2.08 4.78
CA ALA A 131 7.73 3.11 4.68
C ALA A 131 7.06 4.48 4.78
N ILE A 132 6.56 4.83 5.96
CA ILE A 132 6.17 6.20 6.25
C ILE A 132 7.47 6.98 6.38
N ALA A 133 7.83 7.74 5.35
CA ALA A 133 8.90 8.73 5.44
C ALA A 133 8.44 9.83 6.40
N ALA A 134 8.74 9.66 7.69
CA ALA A 134 8.72 10.76 8.64
C ALA A 134 9.93 11.64 8.32
N ASP A 135 9.70 12.69 7.53
CA ASP A 135 10.63 13.81 7.44
C ASP A 135 10.53 14.57 8.76
N VAL A 136 11.64 14.64 9.50
CA VAL A 136 11.84 15.48 10.71
C VAL A 136 13.15 16.25 10.56
#